data_AF-A0A536UN20-F1
#
_entry.id   AF-A0A536UN20-F1
#
_cell.length_a   1.000
_cell.length_b   1.000
_cell.length_c   1.000
_cell.angle_alpha   90.00
_cell.angle_beta   90.00
_cell.angle_gamma   90.00
#
_symmetry.space_group_name_H-M   'P 1'
#
loop_
_entity.id
_entity.type
_entity.pdbx_description
1 polymer ?
#
loop_
_entity_poly.entity_id
_entity_poly.type
_entity_poly.pdbx_seq_one_letter_code
_entity_poly.pdbx_strand_id
1 'polypeptide(L)'
;MPELLYDQKFWLNAFFAAEWALRLAMIVIVPFRRSPDAAKGWLLLIFFEPVAGLILYLLIGRPTLPVWRLVRHADFEALAKPTYDRLARDANIFHPDVSPELRHAVTLAENLGDFPILGGNSAEVLADYQVTVDRLIADIDMACDHVHLLFYIIADDATAGRVVAALERAVERGVACRVLADSLGSRPEFQRMLPRLLHGGILAEETMRVGFFRRHTGRIDLRNHRKIAVIDGDIGYIGSQNLIDSTFKRGLTYEELNVRLCGPIVLELQAVFADDWYVEVDEFLGEARYFPDARIAGDVPAQAMPSGPGYPRENNQRLVVSLIHAATERIVITMPYLIPDGALLQALQTSVLRGVEVTLVVPLQ
;
A
#
# COMPACT_ATOMS: atom_id res chain seq x y z
N MET A 1 -39.18 -19.59 -38.26
CA MET A 1 -38.23 -19.58 -37.12
C MET A 1 -37.51 -20.92 -36.85
N PRO A 2 -38.07 -22.13 -37.10
CA PRO A 2 -37.31 -23.36 -36.86
C PRO A 2 -36.20 -23.65 -37.91
N GLU A 3 -36.29 -23.10 -39.13
CA GLU A 3 -35.25 -23.28 -40.18
C GLU A 3 -33.92 -22.59 -39.86
N LEU A 4 -33.93 -21.45 -39.16
CA LEU A 4 -32.72 -20.71 -38.76
C LEU A 4 -31.86 -21.49 -37.76
N LEU A 5 -32.47 -22.36 -36.95
CA LEU A 5 -31.75 -23.16 -35.97
C LEU A 5 -30.87 -24.25 -36.62
N TYR A 6 -31.19 -24.67 -37.85
CA TYR A 6 -30.45 -25.68 -38.60
C TYR A 6 -29.55 -25.10 -39.71
N ASP A 7 -29.58 -23.79 -39.94
CA ASP A 7 -28.70 -23.12 -40.91
C ASP A 7 -27.30 -22.92 -40.33
N GLN A 8 -26.40 -23.84 -40.66
CA GLN A 8 -24.99 -23.78 -40.25
C GLN A 8 -24.30 -22.49 -40.70
N LYS A 9 -24.67 -21.92 -41.85
CA LYS A 9 -24.04 -20.69 -42.36
C LYS A 9 -24.46 -19.49 -41.51
N PHE A 10 -25.72 -19.44 -41.10
CA PHE A 10 -26.21 -18.41 -40.18
C PHE A 10 -25.40 -18.42 -38.87
N TRP A 11 -25.25 -19.58 -38.24
CA TRP A 11 -24.50 -19.69 -36.98
C TRP A 11 -23.01 -19.38 -37.12
N LEU A 12 -22.38 -19.81 -38.22
CA LEU A 12 -20.98 -19.49 -38.50
C LEU A 12 -20.78 -17.98 -38.69
N ASN A 13 -21.66 -17.34 -39.45
CA ASN A 13 -21.63 -15.88 -39.64
C ASN A 13 -21.89 -15.13 -38.34
N ALA A 14 -22.86 -15.59 -37.54
CA ALA A 14 -23.15 -15.00 -36.23
C ALA A 14 -21.96 -15.13 -35.27
N PHE A 15 -21.28 -16.28 -35.27
CA PHE A 15 -20.07 -16.50 -34.47
C PHE A 15 -18.95 -15.52 -34.87
N PHE A 16 -18.62 -15.43 -36.16
CA PHE A 16 -17.59 -14.49 -36.63
C PHE A 16 -17.98 -13.02 -36.40
N ALA A 17 -19.25 -12.66 -36.57
CA ALA A 17 -19.74 -11.31 -36.29
C ALA A 17 -19.60 -10.97 -34.80
N ALA A 18 -19.95 -11.89 -33.89
CA ALA A 18 -19.79 -11.71 -32.45
C ALA A 18 -18.32 -11.56 -32.06
N GLU A 19 -17.45 -12.37 -32.65
CA GLU A 19 -16.00 -12.31 -32.49
C GLU A 19 -15.40 -10.97 -32.93
N TRP A 20 -15.81 -10.43 -34.07
CA TRP A 20 -15.38 -9.12 -34.55
C TRP A 20 -15.95 -7.98 -33.70
N ALA A 21 -17.23 -8.07 -33.31
CA ALA A 21 -17.84 -7.11 -32.40
C ALA A 21 -17.08 -7.05 -31.06
N LEU A 22 -16.66 -8.20 -30.53
CA LEU A 22 -15.83 -8.29 -29.34
C LEU A 22 -14.47 -7.60 -29.54
N ARG A 23 -13.75 -7.89 -30.63
CA ARG A 23 -12.46 -7.23 -30.94
C ARG A 23 -12.60 -5.71 -31.01
N LEU A 24 -13.62 -5.21 -31.73
CA LEU A 24 -13.89 -3.78 -31.86
C LEU A 24 -14.26 -3.14 -30.52
N ALA A 25 -15.10 -3.79 -29.72
CA ALA A 25 -15.43 -3.32 -28.38
C ALA A 25 -14.19 -3.25 -27.48
N MET A 26 -13.32 -4.26 -27.53
CA MET A 26 -12.12 -4.32 -26.70
C MET A 26 -11.04 -3.32 -27.11
N ILE A 27 -10.94 -2.96 -28.40
CA ILE A 27 -10.11 -1.83 -28.87
C ILE A 27 -10.50 -0.52 -28.17
N VAL A 28 -11.78 -0.33 -27.83
CA VAL A 28 -12.22 0.83 -27.06
C VAL A 28 -12.10 0.58 -25.56
N ILE A 29 -12.49 -0.58 -25.04
CA ILE A 29 -12.56 -0.80 -23.59
C ILE A 29 -11.17 -0.89 -22.94
N VAL A 30 -10.22 -1.56 -23.58
CA VAL A 30 -8.92 -1.88 -22.97
C VAL A 30 -8.05 -0.63 -22.78
N PRO A 31 -7.84 0.24 -23.79
CA PRO A 31 -6.96 1.40 -23.65
C PRO A 31 -7.43 2.41 -22.62
N PHE A 32 -8.74 2.53 -22.40
CA PHE A 32 -9.30 3.43 -21.38
C PHE A 32 -9.13 2.91 -19.95
N ARG A 33 -8.64 1.68 -19.76
CA ARG A 33 -8.56 1.01 -18.45
C ARG A 33 -7.16 0.52 -18.09
N ARG A 34 -6.20 0.67 -18.99
CA ARG A 34 -4.85 0.11 -18.85
C ARG A 34 -3.83 1.07 -19.43
N SER A 35 -2.62 1.03 -18.89
CA SER A 35 -1.47 1.71 -19.50
C SER A 35 -1.29 1.24 -20.94
N PRO A 36 -0.71 2.06 -21.83
CA PRO A 36 -0.54 1.70 -23.24
C PRO A 36 0.12 0.34 -23.46
N ASP A 37 1.13 -0.01 -22.66
CA ASP A 37 1.83 -1.29 -22.77
C ASP A 37 0.99 -2.48 -22.31
N ALA A 38 0.28 -2.36 -21.18
CA ALA A 38 -0.65 -3.41 -20.75
C ALA A 38 -1.82 -3.55 -21.74
N ALA A 39 -2.32 -2.44 -22.28
CA ALA A 39 -3.39 -2.45 -23.26
C ALA A 39 -3.00 -3.19 -24.54
N LYS A 40 -1.78 -2.95 -25.04
CA LYS A 40 -1.22 -3.65 -26.20
C LYS A 40 -1.19 -5.16 -26.01
N GLY A 41 -0.73 -5.64 -24.85
CA GLY A 41 -0.72 -7.08 -24.53
C GLY A 41 -2.12 -7.70 -24.53
N TRP A 42 -3.09 -7.03 -23.88
CA TRP A 42 -4.48 -7.48 -23.85
C TRP A 42 -5.13 -7.48 -25.24
N LEU A 43 -4.90 -6.43 -26.04
CA LEU A 43 -5.44 -6.33 -27.38
C LEU A 43 -4.88 -7.41 -28.31
N LEU A 44 -3.58 -7.71 -28.23
CA LEU A 44 -2.97 -8.81 -28.99
C LEU A 44 -3.58 -10.16 -28.60
N LEU A 45 -3.70 -10.44 -27.29
CA LEU A 45 -4.30 -11.68 -26.81
C LEU A 45 -5.76 -11.83 -27.29
N ILE A 46 -6.57 -10.78 -27.15
CA ILE A 46 -7.98 -10.79 -27.57
C ILE A 46 -8.11 -10.84 -29.11
N PHE A 47 -7.15 -10.27 -29.84
CA PHE A 47 -7.17 -10.31 -31.29
C PHE A 47 -6.98 -11.74 -31.83
N PHE A 48 -5.96 -12.45 -31.31
CA PHE A 48 -5.66 -13.82 -31.73
C PHE A 48 -6.60 -14.85 -31.08
N GLU A 49 -6.94 -14.67 -29.81
CA GLU A 49 -7.75 -15.59 -29.01
C GLU A 49 -8.89 -14.84 -28.30
N PRO A 50 -9.99 -14.45 -28.99
CA PRO A 50 -10.99 -13.54 -28.43
C PRO A 50 -11.70 -14.08 -27.21
N VAL A 51 -12.11 -15.36 -27.25
CA VAL A 51 -12.85 -15.99 -26.16
C VAL A 51 -11.96 -16.16 -24.94
N ALA A 52 -10.77 -16.76 -25.11
CA ALA A 52 -9.82 -16.95 -24.01
C ALA A 52 -9.31 -15.60 -23.47
N GLY A 53 -9.01 -14.66 -24.36
CA GLY A 53 -8.59 -13.31 -24.03
C GLY A 53 -9.65 -12.52 -23.26
N LEU A 54 -10.92 -12.63 -23.64
CA LEU A 54 -12.03 -12.03 -22.88
C LEU A 54 -12.15 -12.65 -21.49
N ILE A 55 -12.14 -13.99 -21.39
CA ILE A 55 -12.21 -14.68 -20.10
C ILE A 55 -11.08 -14.21 -19.18
N LEU A 56 -9.84 -14.22 -19.67
CA LEU A 56 -8.69 -13.74 -18.91
C LEU A 56 -8.81 -12.25 -18.56
N TYR A 57 -9.27 -11.40 -19.48
CA TYR A 57 -9.46 -9.98 -19.22
C TYR A 57 -10.53 -9.73 -18.15
N LEU A 58 -11.61 -10.52 -18.11
CA LEU A 58 -12.63 -10.39 -17.08
C LEU A 58 -12.12 -10.84 -15.70
N LEU A 59 -11.22 -11.83 -15.65
CA LEU A 59 -10.63 -12.32 -14.40
C LEU A 59 -9.55 -11.38 -13.83
N ILE A 60 -8.56 -11.02 -14.67
CA ILE A 60 -7.36 -10.29 -14.23
C ILE A 60 -7.19 -8.91 -14.89
N GLY A 61 -7.98 -8.61 -15.91
CA GLY A 61 -7.87 -7.41 -16.76
C GLY A 61 -8.49 -6.12 -16.21
N ARG A 62 -9.19 -6.13 -15.07
CA ARG A 62 -9.68 -4.90 -14.40
C ARG A 62 -9.04 -4.70 -13.02
N PRO A 63 -8.11 -3.73 -12.85
CA PRO A 63 -7.35 -3.56 -11.60
C PRO A 63 -8.15 -2.83 -10.49
N THR A 64 -9.47 -2.97 -10.44
CA THR A 64 -10.31 -2.28 -9.47
C THR A 64 -10.52 -3.13 -8.22
N LEU A 65 -10.64 -2.48 -7.06
CA LEU A 65 -11.06 -3.16 -5.84
C LEU A 65 -12.49 -3.72 -6.00
N PRO A 66 -12.83 -4.84 -5.34
CA PRO A 66 -14.20 -5.30 -5.22
C PRO A 66 -15.10 -4.21 -4.62
N VAL A 67 -16.36 -4.11 -5.10
CA VAL A 67 -17.32 -3.06 -4.69
C VAL A 67 -17.49 -2.98 -3.17
N TRP A 68 -17.55 -4.12 -2.48
CA TRP A 68 -17.71 -4.14 -1.03
C TRP A 68 -16.55 -3.46 -0.27
N ARG A 69 -15.31 -3.50 -0.81
CA ARG A 69 -14.17 -2.75 -0.22
C ARG A 69 -14.33 -1.27 -0.44
N LEU A 70 -14.73 -0.86 -1.64
CA LEU A 70 -14.97 0.55 -1.96
C LEU A 70 -16.06 1.15 -1.06
N VAL A 71 -17.13 0.38 -0.79
CA VAL A 71 -18.17 0.78 0.17
C VAL A 71 -17.59 0.92 1.57
N ARG A 72 -16.81 -0.05 2.06
CA ARG A 72 -16.20 0.03 3.41
C ARG A 72 -15.22 1.20 3.57
N HIS A 73 -14.41 1.52 2.56
CA HIS A 73 -13.56 2.71 2.57
C HIS A 73 -14.39 3.99 2.69
N ALA A 74 -15.46 4.12 1.88
CA ALA A 74 -16.34 5.29 1.94
C ALA A 74 -17.10 5.39 3.29
N ASP A 75 -17.51 4.25 3.85
CA ASP A 75 -18.14 4.18 5.17
C ASP A 75 -17.16 4.62 6.26
N PHE A 76 -15.90 4.15 6.22
CA PHE A 76 -14.87 4.57 7.15
C PHE A 76 -14.61 6.09 7.07
N GLU A 77 -14.46 6.63 5.86
CA GLU A 77 -14.27 8.06 5.63
C GLU A 77 -15.39 8.89 6.26
N ALA A 78 -16.65 8.47 6.06
CA ALA A 78 -17.81 9.13 6.65
C ALA A 78 -17.82 9.04 8.19
N LEU A 79 -17.48 7.88 8.76
CA LEU A 79 -17.43 7.66 10.20
C LEU A 79 -16.26 8.40 10.87
N ALA A 80 -15.12 8.52 10.20
CA ALA A 80 -13.91 9.17 10.71
C ALA A 80 -13.98 10.69 10.64
N LYS A 81 -14.94 11.26 9.88
CA LYS A 81 -15.09 12.72 9.71
C LYS A 81 -15.07 13.51 11.02
N PRO A 82 -15.80 13.15 12.10
CA PRO A 82 -15.77 13.91 13.35
C PRO A 82 -14.39 13.91 14.01
N THR A 83 -13.64 12.82 13.86
CA THR A 83 -12.26 12.68 14.37
C THR A 83 -11.32 13.59 13.61
N TYR A 84 -11.41 13.61 12.27
CA TYR A 84 -10.63 14.52 11.44
C TYR A 84 -10.99 15.99 11.69
N ASP A 85 -12.27 16.32 11.86
CA ASP A 85 -12.72 17.68 12.19
C ASP A 85 -12.17 18.15 13.56
N ARG A 86 -11.99 17.25 14.52
CA ARG A 86 -11.35 17.55 15.82
C ARG A 86 -9.85 17.78 15.65
N LEU A 87 -9.16 16.87 14.96
CA LEU A 87 -7.72 16.95 14.73
C LEU A 87 -7.35 18.20 13.93
N ALA A 88 -8.15 18.58 12.93
CA ALA A 88 -7.94 19.82 12.16
C ALA A 88 -8.03 21.12 13.01
N ARG A 89 -8.52 21.04 14.26
CA ARG A 89 -8.57 22.16 15.22
C ARG A 89 -7.47 22.08 16.28
N ASP A 90 -6.70 21.00 16.30
CA ASP A 90 -5.57 20.85 17.22
C ASP A 90 -4.48 21.87 16.85
N ALA A 91 -4.01 22.64 17.83
CA ALA A 91 -2.99 23.67 17.60
C ALA A 91 -1.64 23.09 17.16
N ASN A 92 -1.38 21.81 17.45
CA ASN A 92 -0.17 21.11 17.06
C ASN A 92 -0.28 20.47 15.67
N ILE A 93 -1.45 20.52 15.04
CA ILE A 93 -1.68 20.10 13.65
C ILE A 93 -1.75 21.36 12.80
N PHE A 94 -0.65 21.65 12.11
CA PHE A 94 -0.54 22.83 11.26
C PHE A 94 0.22 22.52 9.98
N HIS A 95 -0.12 23.26 8.92
CA HIS A 95 0.63 23.24 7.68
C HIS A 95 1.93 24.04 7.86
N PRO A 96 3.12 23.43 7.72
CA PRO A 96 4.38 24.11 7.95
C PRO A 96 4.74 25.00 6.76
N ASP A 97 5.61 25.99 7.00
CA ASP A 97 6.26 26.75 5.94
C ASP A 97 7.32 25.88 5.26
N VAL A 98 7.13 25.58 3.97
CA VAL A 98 8.09 24.83 3.16
C VAL A 98 8.79 25.73 2.15
N SER A 99 9.99 25.33 1.74
CA SER A 99 10.79 26.10 0.79
C SER A 99 10.06 26.26 -0.56
N PRO A 100 10.31 27.34 -1.32
CA PRO A 100 9.71 27.55 -2.64
C PRO A 100 9.82 26.36 -3.59
N GLU A 101 10.93 25.64 -3.52
CA GLU A 101 11.27 24.51 -4.36
C GLU A 101 10.37 23.29 -4.05
N LEU A 102 9.94 23.13 -2.79
CA LEU A 102 9.10 22.01 -2.36
C LEU A 102 7.60 22.29 -2.46
N ARG A 103 7.18 23.57 -2.54
CA ARG A 103 5.75 23.96 -2.59
C ARG A 103 4.94 23.22 -3.65
N HIS A 104 5.51 23.04 -4.84
CA HIS A 104 4.83 22.33 -5.92
C HIS A 104 4.68 20.83 -5.64
N ALA A 105 5.68 20.20 -5.02
CA ALA A 105 5.62 18.79 -4.65
C ALA A 105 4.60 18.56 -3.53
N VAL A 106 4.56 19.45 -2.52
CA VAL A 106 3.56 19.42 -1.44
C VAL A 106 2.16 19.55 -2.00
N THR A 107 1.91 20.60 -2.80
CA THR A 107 0.59 20.80 -3.44
C THR A 107 0.18 19.59 -4.27
N LEU A 108 1.13 18.98 -4.98
CA LEU A 108 0.86 17.79 -5.79
C LEU A 108 0.49 16.59 -4.90
N ALA A 109 1.24 16.36 -3.83
CA ALA A 109 0.98 15.26 -2.89
C ALA A 109 -0.37 15.43 -2.19
N GLU A 110 -0.73 16.64 -1.73
CA GLU A 110 -2.04 16.90 -1.09
C GLU A 110 -3.20 16.65 -2.06
N ASN A 111 -3.06 17.03 -3.32
CA ASN A 111 -4.08 16.79 -4.35
C ASN A 111 -4.18 15.32 -4.82
N LEU A 112 -3.26 14.46 -4.38
CA LEU A 112 -3.15 13.08 -4.84
C LEU A 112 -3.26 12.03 -3.71
N GLY A 113 -2.98 12.41 -2.45
CA GLY A 113 -2.84 11.50 -1.32
C GLY A 113 -3.84 11.71 -0.18
N ASP A 114 -4.78 12.64 -0.33
CA ASP A 114 -5.88 12.97 0.61
C ASP A 114 -5.46 13.46 2.02
N PHE A 115 -4.15 13.53 2.30
CA PHE A 115 -3.58 14.07 3.54
C PHE A 115 -2.88 15.41 3.31
N PRO A 116 -2.97 16.36 4.26
CA PRO A 116 -2.20 17.60 4.23
C PRO A 116 -0.72 17.35 4.57
N ILE A 117 0.16 18.31 4.30
CA ILE A 117 1.47 18.29 4.96
C ILE A 117 1.36 18.78 6.41
N LEU A 118 2.03 18.09 7.32
CA LEU A 118 2.03 18.40 8.75
C LEU A 118 3.42 18.87 9.21
N GLY A 119 3.45 19.90 10.05
CA GLY A 119 4.64 20.33 10.79
C GLY A 119 4.78 19.58 12.11
N GLY A 120 5.87 19.86 12.84
CA GLY A 120 6.01 19.36 14.21
C GLY A 120 6.54 17.94 14.36
N ASN A 121 7.06 17.33 13.29
CA ASN A 121 7.46 15.92 13.29
C ASN A 121 8.96 15.74 13.51
N SER A 122 9.35 14.53 13.89
CA SER A 122 10.74 14.07 13.81
C SER A 122 10.81 12.78 12.99
N ALA A 123 11.89 12.62 12.22
CA ALA A 123 12.16 11.43 11.43
C ALA A 123 13.56 10.88 11.73
N GLU A 124 13.63 9.62 12.15
CA GLU A 124 14.87 8.88 12.36
C GLU A 124 14.98 7.79 11.28
N VAL A 125 15.98 7.90 10.40
CA VAL A 125 16.25 6.90 9.35
C VAL A 125 16.99 5.72 9.96
N LEU A 126 16.44 4.52 9.75
CA LEU A 126 16.96 3.25 10.26
C LEU A 126 17.35 2.37 9.06
N ALA A 127 18.65 2.27 8.80
CA ALA A 127 19.22 1.48 7.70
C ALA A 127 19.75 0.11 8.14
N ASP A 128 19.93 -0.11 9.45
CA ASP A 128 20.33 -1.41 9.98
C ASP A 128 19.09 -2.26 10.29
N TYR A 129 19.07 -3.46 9.72
CA TYR A 129 17.94 -4.39 9.80
C TYR A 129 17.61 -4.77 11.25
N GLN A 130 18.64 -5.04 12.05
CA GLN A 130 18.48 -5.53 13.41
C GLN A 130 18.16 -4.39 14.38
N VAL A 131 18.80 -3.24 14.21
CA VAL A 131 18.50 -2.02 14.98
C VAL A 131 17.05 -1.62 14.78
N THR A 132 16.51 -1.72 13.56
CA THR A 132 15.09 -1.42 13.30
C THR A 132 14.16 -2.32 14.13
N VAL A 133 14.42 -3.64 14.14
CA VAL A 133 13.62 -4.60 14.92
C VAL A 133 13.75 -4.34 16.42
N ASP A 134 14.96 -4.08 16.90
CA ASP A 134 15.24 -3.83 18.30
C ASP A 134 14.55 -2.54 18.79
N ARG A 135 14.57 -1.50 17.96
CA ARG A 135 13.89 -0.22 18.23
C ARG A 135 12.37 -0.38 18.25
N LEU A 136 11.80 -1.12 17.29
CA LEU A 136 10.38 -1.44 17.28
C LEU A 136 9.96 -2.21 18.53
N ILE A 137 10.73 -3.22 18.94
CA ILE A 137 10.46 -3.98 20.18
C ILE A 137 10.50 -3.07 21.41
N ALA A 138 11.51 -2.20 21.51
CA ALA A 138 11.63 -1.27 22.63
C ALA A 138 10.44 -0.30 22.71
N ASP A 139 9.96 0.22 21.58
CA ASP A 139 8.77 1.08 21.56
C ASP A 139 7.50 0.30 21.92
N ILE A 140 7.35 -0.95 21.46
CA ILE A 140 6.23 -1.84 21.85
C ILE A 140 6.25 -2.13 23.36
N ASP A 141 7.44 -2.33 23.94
CA ASP A 141 7.58 -2.55 25.38
C ASP A 141 7.22 -1.31 26.22
N MET A 142 7.30 -0.12 25.63
CA MET A 142 6.89 1.15 26.25
C MET A 142 5.44 1.56 25.97
N ALA A 143 4.75 0.84 25.07
CA ALA A 143 3.37 1.12 24.69
C ALA A 143 2.43 1.08 25.90
N CYS A 144 1.47 2.01 25.91
CA CYS A 144 0.54 2.24 27.02
C CYS A 144 -0.94 2.05 26.65
N ASP A 145 -1.34 2.21 25.38
CA ASP A 145 -2.74 2.11 24.93
C ASP A 145 -2.91 1.11 23.79
N HIS A 146 -2.15 1.24 22.69
CA HIS A 146 -2.30 0.36 21.53
C HIS A 146 -1.03 0.18 20.70
N VAL A 147 -0.95 -0.97 20.02
CA VAL A 147 0.06 -1.27 19.00
C VAL A 147 -0.63 -1.84 17.78
N HIS A 148 -0.45 -1.21 16.64
CA HIS A 148 -1.06 -1.56 15.37
C HIS A 148 0.03 -1.87 14.33
N LEU A 149 0.09 -3.11 13.85
CA LEU A 149 1.09 -3.55 12.88
C LEU A 149 0.40 -3.99 11.58
N LEU A 150 0.87 -3.48 10.45
CA LEU A 150 0.45 -3.90 9.11
C LEU A 150 1.70 -4.19 8.28
N PHE A 151 1.86 -5.44 7.81
CA PHE A 151 3.01 -5.83 6.99
C PHE A 151 2.60 -6.66 5.78
N TYR A 152 3.31 -6.48 4.67
CA TYR A 152 3.12 -7.31 3.48
C TYR A 152 3.52 -8.77 3.73
N ILE A 153 4.69 -8.99 4.32
CA ILE A 153 5.16 -10.32 4.72
C ILE A 153 5.39 -10.35 6.22
N ILE A 154 4.75 -11.30 6.87
CA ILE A 154 5.05 -11.75 8.23
C ILE A 154 5.36 -13.24 8.16
N ALA A 155 6.52 -13.65 8.67
CA ALA A 155 6.92 -15.05 8.71
C ALA A 155 6.98 -15.62 10.13
N ASP A 156 6.83 -16.94 10.29
CA ASP A 156 7.02 -17.63 11.56
C ASP A 156 8.51 -17.97 11.72
N ASP A 157 9.30 -16.95 12.06
CA ASP A 157 10.75 -17.05 12.22
C ASP A 157 11.24 -16.34 13.49
N ALA A 158 12.56 -16.35 13.71
CA ALA A 158 13.16 -15.78 14.91
C ALA A 158 12.91 -14.27 15.05
N THR A 159 12.87 -13.53 13.93
CA THR A 159 12.70 -12.08 13.95
C THR A 159 11.25 -11.72 14.29
N ALA A 160 10.28 -12.32 13.59
CA ALA A 160 8.88 -12.12 13.90
C ALA A 160 8.53 -12.63 15.31
N GLY A 161 9.08 -13.78 15.71
CA GLY A 161 8.85 -14.36 17.04
C GLY A 161 9.27 -13.43 18.19
N ARG A 162 10.31 -12.61 18.01
CA ARG A 162 10.72 -11.59 18.98
C ARG A 162 9.74 -10.43 19.08
N VAL A 163 9.21 -9.97 17.93
CA VAL A 163 8.17 -8.92 17.90
C VAL A 163 6.86 -9.44 18.49
N VAL A 164 6.47 -10.69 18.17
CA VAL A 164 5.30 -11.33 18.79
C VAL A 164 5.45 -11.44 20.29
N ALA A 165 6.63 -11.82 20.80
CA ALA A 165 6.87 -11.85 22.24
C ALA A 165 6.76 -10.44 22.89
N ALA A 166 7.10 -9.37 22.18
CA ALA A 166 6.91 -8.00 22.66
C ALA A 166 5.42 -7.61 22.69
N LEU A 167 4.67 -7.99 21.66
CA LEU A 167 3.21 -7.82 21.63
C LEU A 167 2.52 -8.61 22.75
N GLU A 168 2.92 -9.85 22.99
CA GLU A 168 2.42 -10.69 24.10
C GLU A 168 2.64 -9.97 25.45
N ARG A 169 3.84 -9.42 25.70
CA ARG A 169 4.12 -8.59 26.89
C ARG A 169 3.27 -7.32 26.95
N ALA A 170 2.95 -6.70 25.81
CA ALA A 170 2.11 -5.51 25.77
C ALA A 170 0.66 -5.84 26.10
N VAL A 171 0.13 -6.94 25.58
CA VAL A 171 -1.21 -7.45 25.93
C VAL A 171 -1.30 -7.76 27.43
N GLU A 172 -0.26 -8.36 28.03
CA GLU A 172 -0.21 -8.59 29.48
C GLU A 172 -0.32 -7.30 30.32
N ARG A 173 0.14 -6.17 29.77
CA ARG A 173 0.00 -4.83 30.39
C ARG A 173 -1.36 -4.17 30.10
N GLY A 174 -2.22 -4.81 29.30
CA GLY A 174 -3.53 -4.28 28.89
C GLY A 174 -3.52 -3.43 27.62
N VAL A 175 -2.42 -3.42 26.86
CA VAL A 175 -2.29 -2.70 25.59
C VAL A 175 -3.06 -3.43 24.49
N ALA A 176 -3.84 -2.71 23.68
CA ALA A 176 -4.56 -3.30 22.55
C ALA A 176 -3.61 -3.55 21.37
N CYS A 177 -3.31 -4.82 21.09
CA CYS A 177 -2.44 -5.19 19.96
C CYS A 177 -3.24 -5.71 18.76
N ARG A 178 -3.03 -5.10 17.58
CA ARG A 178 -3.65 -5.51 16.32
C ARG A 178 -2.60 -5.76 15.24
N VAL A 179 -2.77 -6.85 14.48
CA VAL A 179 -1.84 -7.26 13.42
C VAL A 179 -2.61 -7.56 12.13
N LEU A 180 -2.19 -6.94 11.04
CA LEU A 180 -2.65 -7.21 9.68
C LEU A 180 -1.48 -7.72 8.83
N ALA A 181 -1.72 -8.81 8.10
CA ALA A 181 -0.74 -9.38 7.18
C ALA A 181 -1.35 -9.68 5.82
N ASP A 182 -0.66 -9.42 4.71
CA ASP A 182 -1.19 -9.82 3.40
C ASP A 182 -1.33 -11.34 3.28
N SER A 183 -2.53 -11.79 2.87
CA SER A 183 -2.88 -13.21 2.83
C SER A 183 -2.02 -14.07 1.90
N LEU A 184 -1.51 -13.50 0.80
CA LEU A 184 -0.68 -14.24 -0.17
C LEU A 184 0.80 -13.98 0.08
N GLY A 185 1.17 -12.73 0.38
CA GLY A 185 2.55 -12.34 0.67
C GLY A 185 3.12 -13.09 1.88
N SER A 186 2.28 -13.33 2.90
CA SER A 186 2.68 -13.98 4.14
C SER A 186 2.39 -15.49 4.20
N ARG A 187 1.93 -16.11 3.11
CA ARG A 187 1.55 -17.53 3.10
C ARG A 187 2.77 -18.43 2.86
N PRO A 188 2.91 -19.58 3.57
CA PRO A 188 2.02 -20.13 4.60
C PRO A 188 2.35 -19.67 6.02
N GLU A 189 3.41 -18.89 6.19
CA GLU A 189 4.04 -18.62 7.48
C GLU A 189 3.11 -17.90 8.47
N PHE A 190 2.43 -16.83 8.06
CA PHE A 190 1.47 -16.13 8.94
C PHE A 190 0.31 -17.02 9.37
N GLN A 191 -0.12 -17.98 8.53
CA GLN A 191 -1.18 -18.93 8.90
C GLN A 191 -0.73 -19.91 9.99
N ARG A 192 0.57 -20.23 10.06
CA ARG A 192 1.15 -21.03 11.16
C ARG A 192 1.24 -20.22 12.45
N MET A 193 1.56 -18.93 12.34
CA MET A 193 1.70 -18.03 13.49
C MET A 193 0.36 -17.51 14.04
N LEU A 194 -0.68 -17.44 13.21
CA LEU A 194 -1.99 -16.87 13.56
C LEU A 194 -2.60 -17.47 14.83
N PRO A 195 -2.61 -18.80 15.06
CA PRO A 195 -3.07 -19.36 16.33
C PRO A 195 -2.31 -18.80 17.52
N ARG A 196 -0.97 -18.66 17.45
CA ARG A 196 -0.17 -18.10 18.55
C ARG A 196 -0.59 -16.67 18.86
N LEU A 197 -0.74 -15.82 17.83
CA LEU A 197 -1.17 -14.43 18.00
C LEU A 197 -2.50 -14.35 18.75
N LEU A 198 -3.50 -15.10 18.29
CA LEU A 198 -4.84 -15.09 18.87
C LEU A 198 -4.87 -15.63 20.31
N HIS A 199 -4.13 -16.71 20.60
CA HIS A 199 -4.03 -17.24 21.97
C HIS A 199 -3.28 -16.29 22.91
N GLY A 200 -2.33 -15.50 22.38
CA GLY A 200 -1.64 -14.44 23.11
C GLY A 200 -2.47 -13.17 23.32
N GLY A 201 -3.74 -13.16 22.91
CA GLY A 201 -4.65 -12.00 23.04
C GLY A 201 -4.39 -10.88 22.01
N ILE A 202 -3.57 -11.15 20.99
CA ILE A 202 -3.31 -10.23 19.88
C ILE A 202 -4.41 -10.42 18.83
N LEU A 203 -5.11 -9.36 18.47
CA LEU A 203 -6.11 -9.41 17.39
C LEU A 203 -5.36 -9.44 16.05
N ALA A 204 -5.52 -10.51 15.28
CA ALA A 204 -4.75 -10.70 14.06
C ALA A 204 -5.64 -11.16 12.90
N GLU A 205 -5.50 -10.51 11.74
CA GLU A 205 -6.27 -10.84 10.54
C GLU A 205 -5.45 -10.74 9.25
N GLU A 206 -5.92 -11.47 8.23
CA GLU A 206 -5.33 -11.43 6.88
C GLU A 206 -5.94 -10.29 6.06
N THR A 207 -5.13 -9.48 5.39
CA THR A 207 -5.59 -8.52 4.37
C THR A 207 -5.69 -9.17 3.00
N MET A 208 -6.56 -8.61 2.14
CA MET A 208 -6.71 -9.02 0.74
C MET A 208 -6.95 -10.53 0.55
N ARG A 209 -7.72 -11.15 1.46
CA ARG A 209 -7.96 -12.60 1.52
C ARG A 209 -8.47 -13.17 0.20
N VAL A 210 -7.81 -14.19 -0.33
CA VAL A 210 -8.27 -14.88 -1.55
C VAL A 210 -8.93 -16.22 -1.21
N GLY A 211 -10.12 -16.49 -1.76
CA GLY A 211 -10.74 -17.81 -1.64
C GLY A 211 -11.95 -18.00 -2.55
N PHE A 212 -11.98 -19.10 -3.31
CA PHE A 212 -13.02 -19.40 -4.31
C PHE A 212 -14.45 -19.48 -3.72
N PHE A 213 -14.57 -19.85 -2.43
CA PHE A 213 -15.85 -19.94 -1.71
C PHE A 213 -15.97 -18.96 -0.54
N ARG A 214 -15.05 -17.99 -0.41
CA ARG A 214 -15.10 -17.01 0.69
C ARG A 214 -15.98 -15.82 0.29
N ARG A 215 -16.90 -15.43 1.18
CA ARG A 215 -17.51 -14.08 1.12
C ARG A 215 -16.36 -13.07 1.22
N HIS A 216 -16.42 -11.99 0.45
CA HIS A 216 -15.41 -10.92 0.46
C HIS A 216 -14.00 -11.33 0.00
N THR A 217 -13.88 -12.17 -1.04
CA THR A 217 -12.58 -12.46 -1.66
C THR A 217 -11.95 -11.22 -2.32
N GLY A 218 -10.68 -10.98 -2.02
CA GLY A 218 -9.79 -10.07 -2.75
C GLY A 218 -9.31 -10.69 -4.06
N ARG A 219 -8.64 -9.87 -4.88
CA ARG A 219 -8.06 -10.28 -6.17
C ARG A 219 -6.62 -10.74 -5.97
N ILE A 220 -6.19 -11.78 -6.68
CA ILE A 220 -4.84 -12.36 -6.56
C ILE A 220 -3.76 -11.35 -6.96
N ASP A 221 -4.02 -10.55 -8.00
CA ASP A 221 -3.10 -9.56 -8.55
C ASP A 221 -2.96 -8.29 -7.69
N LEU A 222 -3.87 -8.06 -6.74
CA LEU A 222 -3.84 -6.91 -5.83
C LEU A 222 -3.43 -7.36 -4.44
N ARG A 223 -2.36 -6.79 -3.88
CA ARG A 223 -1.81 -7.14 -2.57
C ARG A 223 -1.60 -5.89 -1.72
N ASN A 224 -1.74 -6.00 -0.40
CA ASN A 224 -1.42 -4.89 0.49
C ASN A 224 0.08 -4.89 0.79
N HIS A 225 0.84 -4.03 0.10
CA HIS A 225 2.28 -3.94 0.22
C HIS A 225 2.77 -3.02 1.35
N ARG A 226 1.87 -2.44 2.15
CA ARG A 226 2.22 -1.49 3.22
C ARG A 226 2.98 -2.18 4.34
N LYS A 227 3.81 -1.39 5.01
CA LYS A 227 4.60 -1.74 6.20
C LYS A 227 4.47 -0.55 7.12
N ILE A 228 3.56 -0.68 8.08
CA ILE A 228 3.19 0.38 9.01
C ILE A 228 3.21 -0.24 10.40
N ALA A 229 3.89 0.42 11.33
CA ALA A 229 3.66 0.20 12.75
C ALA A 229 3.20 1.51 13.37
N VAL A 230 2.18 1.49 14.21
CA VAL A 230 1.75 2.62 15.02
C VAL A 230 1.70 2.17 16.47
N ILE A 231 2.34 2.93 17.36
CA ILE A 231 2.33 2.75 18.81
C ILE A 231 1.73 4.00 19.45
N ASP A 232 0.63 3.80 20.17
CA ASP A 232 -0.11 4.81 20.95
C ASP A 232 -0.56 6.06 20.17
N GLY A 233 -0.54 6.04 18.84
CA GLY A 233 -0.78 7.23 18.01
C GLY A 233 0.36 8.27 18.05
N ASP A 234 1.47 7.97 18.74
CA ASP A 234 2.59 8.90 19.00
C ASP A 234 3.88 8.49 18.25
N ILE A 235 4.07 7.20 17.99
CA ILE A 235 5.24 6.65 17.28
C ILE A 235 4.77 5.85 16.07
N GLY A 236 5.36 6.14 14.91
CA GLY A 236 5.09 5.46 13.66
C GLY A 236 6.35 4.85 13.05
N TYR A 237 6.20 3.76 12.32
CA TYR A 237 7.25 3.20 11.45
C TYR A 237 6.70 3.00 10.06
N ILE A 238 7.49 3.40 9.06
CA ILE A 238 7.27 3.08 7.66
C ILE A 238 8.59 2.68 7.01
N GLY A 239 8.54 1.94 5.91
CA GLY A 239 9.75 1.59 5.18
C GLY A 239 9.58 0.38 4.29
N SER A 240 10.70 -0.25 3.96
CA SER A 240 10.75 -1.42 3.08
C SER A 240 10.80 -2.76 3.82
N GLN A 241 11.13 -2.76 5.12
CA GLN A 241 11.32 -3.99 5.90
C GLN A 241 10.02 -4.73 6.19
N ASN A 242 9.98 -6.00 5.79
CA ASN A 242 8.96 -6.95 6.23
C ASN A 242 9.28 -7.49 7.63
N LEU A 243 8.30 -8.11 8.29
CA LEU A 243 8.52 -8.78 9.57
C LEU A 243 8.98 -10.22 9.33
N ILE A 244 10.21 -10.36 8.87
CA ILE A 244 10.89 -11.62 8.53
C ILE A 244 12.35 -11.55 9.01
N ASP A 245 13.05 -12.66 9.01
CA ASP A 245 14.50 -12.70 9.23
C ASP A 245 15.27 -12.09 8.05
N SER A 246 16.40 -11.42 8.32
CA SER A 246 17.24 -10.85 7.26
C SER A 246 17.79 -11.91 6.31
N THR A 247 17.79 -13.19 6.70
CA THR A 247 18.17 -14.35 5.89
C THR A 247 16.99 -15.24 5.49
N PHE A 248 15.76 -14.71 5.56
CA PHE A 248 14.51 -15.45 5.31
C PHE A 248 14.55 -16.33 4.04
N LYS A 249 15.17 -15.85 2.97
CA LYS A 249 15.48 -16.66 1.79
C LYS A 249 16.94 -17.11 1.82
N ARG A 250 17.14 -18.43 1.78
CA ARG A 250 18.47 -19.05 1.74
C ARG A 250 19.34 -18.43 0.65
N GLY A 251 20.52 -17.94 1.03
CA GLY A 251 21.50 -17.36 0.12
C GLY A 251 21.29 -15.87 -0.17
N LEU A 252 20.28 -15.24 0.42
CA LEU A 252 20.05 -13.80 0.36
C LEU A 252 20.19 -13.19 1.75
N THR A 253 20.66 -11.95 1.79
CA THR A 253 20.59 -11.09 2.97
C THR A 253 19.79 -9.85 2.58
N TYR A 254 18.70 -9.58 3.28
CA TYR A 254 17.85 -8.44 3.04
C TYR A 254 18.47 -7.20 3.68
N GLU A 255 18.67 -6.17 2.87
CA GLU A 255 18.98 -4.81 3.31
C GLU A 255 17.74 -3.96 3.12
N GLU A 256 17.35 -3.20 4.15
CA GLU A 256 16.09 -2.47 4.18
C GLU A 256 16.31 -1.07 4.74
N LEU A 257 15.41 -0.15 4.40
CA LEU A 257 15.41 1.21 4.91
C LEU A 257 14.04 1.49 5.54
N ASN A 258 14.06 1.89 6.79
CA ASN A 258 12.87 2.34 7.51
C ASN A 258 13.07 3.73 8.07
N VAL A 259 11.95 4.34 8.42
CA VAL A 259 11.90 5.62 9.10
C VAL A 259 11.01 5.45 10.31
N ARG A 260 11.56 5.75 11.48
CA ARG A 260 10.79 5.94 12.70
C ARG A 260 10.35 7.40 12.76
N LEU A 261 9.06 7.61 12.91
CA LEU A 261 8.40 8.90 12.88
C LEU A 261 7.78 9.17 14.26
N CYS A 262 7.88 10.41 14.72
CA CYS A 262 7.11 10.89 15.86
C CYS A 262 6.49 12.24 15.52
N GLY A 263 5.37 12.53 16.17
CA GLY A 263 4.62 13.76 15.99
C GLY A 263 3.35 13.60 15.14
N PRO A 264 2.73 14.70 14.70
CA PRO A 264 1.43 14.70 14.02
C PRO A 264 1.29 13.71 12.86
N ILE A 265 2.37 13.44 12.12
CA ILE A 265 2.42 12.47 11.01
C ILE A 265 1.95 11.07 11.39
N VAL A 266 2.11 10.68 12.65
CA VAL A 266 1.70 9.34 13.13
C VAL A 266 0.18 9.18 13.08
N LEU A 267 -0.58 10.27 13.22
CA LEU A 267 -2.03 10.25 13.10
C LEU A 267 -2.50 9.94 11.68
N GLU A 268 -1.74 10.34 10.66
CA GLU A 268 -2.03 9.96 9.26
C GLU A 268 -1.74 8.47 9.03
N LEU A 269 -0.64 7.95 9.59
CA LEU A 269 -0.33 6.51 9.53
C LEU A 269 -1.40 5.69 10.26
N GLN A 270 -1.88 6.18 11.39
CA GLN A 270 -2.97 5.58 12.16
C GLN A 270 -4.29 5.59 11.39
N ALA A 271 -4.59 6.66 10.65
CA ALA A 271 -5.75 6.72 9.76
C ALA A 271 -5.66 5.65 8.65
N VAL A 272 -4.49 5.49 8.02
CA VAL A 272 -4.28 4.45 6.99
C VAL A 272 -4.45 3.04 7.58
N PHE A 273 -3.91 2.78 8.78
CA PHE A 273 -4.10 1.50 9.45
C PHE A 273 -5.56 1.26 9.82
N ALA A 274 -6.24 2.25 10.40
CA ALA A 274 -7.62 2.15 10.86
C ALA A 274 -8.59 1.89 9.70
N ASP A 275 -8.36 2.50 8.54
CA ASP A 275 -9.11 2.24 7.31
C ASP A 275 -8.91 0.79 6.83
N ASP A 276 -7.66 0.33 6.71
CA ASP A 276 -7.37 -1.07 6.35
C ASP A 276 -7.99 -2.06 7.34
N TRP A 277 -7.94 -1.77 8.64
CA TRP A 277 -8.56 -2.59 9.68
C TRP A 277 -10.09 -2.64 9.53
N TYR A 278 -10.74 -1.49 9.35
CA TYR A 278 -12.18 -1.42 9.16
C TYR A 278 -12.61 -2.20 7.91
N VAL A 279 -11.86 -2.08 6.81
CA VAL A 279 -12.15 -2.80 5.57
C VAL A 279 -12.10 -4.31 5.77
N GLU A 280 -11.18 -4.85 6.55
CA GLU A 280 -11.07 -6.30 6.76
C GLU A 280 -11.98 -6.82 7.87
N VAL A 281 -12.07 -6.09 8.99
CA VAL A 281 -12.63 -6.59 10.27
C VAL A 281 -13.98 -5.98 10.61
N ASP A 282 -14.39 -4.88 9.96
CA ASP A 282 -15.65 -4.15 10.24
C ASP A 282 -15.70 -3.56 11.66
N GLU A 283 -14.53 -3.29 12.24
CA GLU A 283 -14.37 -2.63 13.55
C GLU A 283 -13.85 -1.21 13.33
N PHE A 284 -14.61 -0.21 13.77
CA PHE A 284 -14.24 1.19 13.61
C PHE A 284 -13.22 1.62 14.66
N LEU A 285 -12.01 1.99 14.22
CA LEU A 285 -10.93 2.48 15.08
C LEU A 285 -10.77 4.00 15.06
N GLY A 286 -11.83 4.77 14.80
CA GLY A 286 -11.78 6.24 14.73
C GLY A 286 -11.97 6.98 16.05
N GLU A 287 -11.97 6.28 17.17
CA GLU A 287 -12.21 6.85 18.50
C GLU A 287 -11.06 7.75 18.98
N ALA A 288 -11.34 8.71 19.86
CA ALA A 288 -10.33 9.67 20.35
C ALA A 288 -9.11 9.00 21.02
N ARG A 289 -9.27 7.82 21.61
CA ARG A 289 -8.14 7.07 22.19
C ARG A 289 -7.09 6.65 21.17
N TYR A 290 -7.52 6.35 19.94
CA TYR A 290 -6.65 5.97 18.83
C TYR A 290 -6.08 7.17 18.09
N PHE A 291 -6.66 8.34 18.30
CA PHE A 291 -6.23 9.60 17.71
C PHE A 291 -6.00 10.62 18.82
N PRO A 292 -4.96 10.46 19.66
CA PRO A 292 -4.68 11.38 20.76
C PRO A 292 -4.41 12.81 20.22
N ASP A 293 -4.43 13.78 21.13
CA ASP A 293 -4.00 15.14 20.79
C ASP A 293 -2.54 15.12 20.34
N ALA A 294 -2.25 15.83 19.26
CA ALA A 294 -0.97 15.71 18.59
C ALA A 294 0.15 16.30 19.46
N ARG A 295 1.31 15.64 19.48
CA ARG A 295 2.49 16.08 20.21
C ARG A 295 3.56 16.55 19.24
N ILE A 296 4.13 17.73 19.46
CA ILE A 296 5.27 18.18 18.67
C ILE A 296 6.52 17.39 19.08
N ALA A 297 7.16 16.76 18.10
CA ALA A 297 8.37 15.96 18.28
C ALA A 297 9.61 16.59 17.64
N GLY A 298 9.44 17.51 16.68
CA GLY A 298 10.54 18.16 15.96
C GLY A 298 10.05 19.22 14.99
N ASP A 299 10.84 19.52 13.98
CA ASP A 299 10.61 20.55 12.97
C ASP A 299 10.49 20.00 11.54
N VAL A 300 10.44 18.67 11.36
CA VAL A 300 10.36 18.02 10.05
C VAL A 300 8.95 18.17 9.46
N PRO A 301 8.80 18.79 8.27
CA PRO A 301 7.58 18.71 7.49
C PRO A 301 7.39 17.29 6.95
N ALA A 302 6.25 16.67 7.20
CA ALA A 302 5.97 15.31 6.75
C ALA A 302 4.54 15.16 6.27
N GLN A 303 4.35 14.27 5.29
CA GLN A 303 3.06 13.98 4.68
C GLN A 303 3.01 12.50 4.33
N ALA A 304 1.98 11.79 4.77
CA ALA A 304 1.74 10.42 4.36
C ALA A 304 1.18 10.39 2.93
N MET A 305 1.69 9.47 2.12
CA MET A 305 1.25 9.28 0.73
C MET A 305 0.79 7.83 0.54
N PRO A 306 -0.41 7.47 1.05
CA PRO A 306 -0.98 6.16 0.77
C PRO A 306 -1.20 5.99 -0.74
N SER A 307 -1.02 4.77 -1.24
CA SER A 307 -1.26 4.44 -2.64
C SER A 307 -2.01 3.12 -2.75
N GLY A 308 -2.57 2.88 -3.94
CA GLY A 308 -3.34 1.69 -4.25
C GLY A 308 -4.47 1.96 -5.24
N PRO A 309 -5.27 0.94 -5.60
CA PRO A 309 -6.33 1.08 -6.60
C PRO A 309 -7.52 1.93 -6.15
N GLY A 310 -7.57 2.33 -4.88
CA GLY A 310 -8.50 3.34 -4.37
C GLY A 310 -8.17 4.76 -4.84
N TYR A 311 -6.93 5.02 -5.25
CA TYR A 311 -6.47 6.33 -5.70
C TYR A 311 -6.50 6.41 -7.24
N PRO A 312 -7.39 7.22 -7.85
CA PRO A 312 -7.68 7.15 -9.28
C PRO A 312 -6.57 7.71 -10.18
N ARG A 313 -5.57 8.42 -9.62
CA ARG A 313 -4.61 9.24 -10.40
C ARG A 313 -3.17 8.72 -10.40
N GLU A 314 -2.92 7.45 -10.09
CA GLU A 314 -1.55 6.89 -10.04
C GLU A 314 -0.63 7.75 -9.15
N ASN A 315 -1.12 8.05 -7.97
CA ASN A 315 -0.63 9.13 -7.12
C ASN A 315 0.88 9.06 -6.80
N ASN A 316 1.37 7.88 -6.40
CA ASN A 316 2.78 7.68 -6.07
C ASN A 316 3.70 7.88 -7.28
N GLN A 317 3.35 7.33 -8.44
CA GLN A 317 4.16 7.45 -9.66
C GLN A 317 4.31 8.92 -10.07
N ARG A 318 3.21 9.68 -10.09
CA ARG A 318 3.23 11.11 -10.45
C ARG A 318 4.08 11.94 -9.50
N LEU A 319 3.97 11.68 -8.20
CA LEU A 319 4.78 12.37 -7.20
C LEU A 319 6.26 12.08 -7.39
N VAL A 320 6.65 10.80 -7.51
CA VAL A 320 8.05 10.40 -7.73
C VAL A 320 8.62 11.00 -9.02
N VAL A 321 7.89 10.95 -10.12
CA VAL A 321 8.30 11.58 -11.40
C VAL A 321 8.47 13.09 -11.25
N SER A 322 7.55 13.76 -10.55
CA SER A 322 7.65 15.20 -10.28
C SER A 322 8.87 15.54 -9.43
N LEU A 323 9.18 14.75 -8.40
CA LEU A 323 10.36 14.94 -7.54
C LEU A 323 11.66 14.74 -8.31
N ILE A 324 11.72 13.75 -9.20
CA ILE A 324 12.86 13.54 -10.11
C ILE A 324 13.05 14.76 -11.03
N HIS A 325 11.96 15.27 -11.62
CA HIS A 325 12.03 16.50 -12.41
C HIS A 325 12.41 17.74 -11.58
N ALA A 326 12.08 17.79 -10.29
CA ALA A 326 12.44 18.91 -9.42
C ALA A 326 13.91 18.88 -8.96
N ALA A 327 14.56 17.70 -8.99
CA ALA A 327 15.94 17.57 -8.52
C ALA A 327 16.90 18.50 -9.27
N THR A 328 17.84 19.12 -8.52
CA THR A 328 18.79 20.12 -9.04
C THR A 328 20.23 19.63 -9.06
N GLU A 329 20.60 18.74 -8.13
CA GLU A 329 22.00 18.31 -7.94
C GLU A 329 22.18 16.80 -8.08
N ARG A 330 21.43 16.01 -7.29
CA ARG A 330 21.60 14.55 -7.25
C ARG A 330 20.29 13.82 -7.02
N ILE A 331 20.16 12.65 -7.66
CA ILE A 331 19.11 11.66 -7.45
C ILE A 331 19.78 10.32 -7.08
N VAL A 332 19.38 9.74 -5.95
CA VAL A 332 19.78 8.38 -5.57
C VAL A 332 18.51 7.56 -5.42
N ILE A 333 18.40 6.47 -6.16
CA ILE A 333 17.24 5.56 -6.06
C ILE A 333 17.73 4.16 -5.77
N THR A 334 17.26 3.61 -4.65
CA THR A 334 17.46 2.21 -4.26
C THR A 334 16.16 1.45 -4.48
N MET A 335 16.19 0.39 -5.28
CA MET A 335 14.98 -0.40 -5.55
C MET A 335 15.28 -1.88 -5.74
N PRO A 336 14.40 -2.79 -5.27
CA PRO A 336 14.62 -4.23 -5.41
C PRO A 336 14.48 -4.70 -6.87
N TYR A 337 13.71 -3.97 -7.70
CA TYR A 337 13.47 -4.31 -9.10
C TYR A 337 13.44 -3.04 -9.94
N LEU A 338 14.36 -2.93 -10.92
CA LEU A 338 14.38 -1.82 -11.87
C LEU A 338 13.48 -2.13 -13.07
N ILE A 339 12.22 -1.69 -12.99
CA ILE A 339 11.22 -1.82 -14.07
C ILE A 339 10.56 -0.45 -14.30
N PRO A 340 11.30 0.55 -14.82
CA PRO A 340 10.74 1.89 -15.03
C PRO A 340 9.77 1.89 -16.22
N ASP A 341 8.64 2.55 -16.05
CA ASP A 341 7.78 2.91 -17.18
C ASP A 341 8.38 4.08 -17.99
N GLY A 342 7.74 4.41 -19.12
CA GLY A 342 8.22 5.48 -20.00
C GLY A 342 8.33 6.84 -19.33
N ALA A 343 7.43 7.18 -18.39
CA ALA A 343 7.45 8.47 -17.71
C ALA A 343 8.62 8.55 -16.73
N LEU A 344 8.84 7.51 -15.93
CA LEU A 344 9.97 7.43 -15.01
C LEU A 344 11.31 7.45 -15.76
N LEU A 345 11.43 6.68 -16.85
CA LEU A 345 12.65 6.65 -17.66
C LEU A 345 12.93 8.02 -18.29
N GLN A 346 11.91 8.68 -18.83
CA GLN A 346 12.06 10.02 -19.41
C GLN A 346 12.47 11.05 -18.36
N ALA A 347 11.93 10.97 -17.14
CA ALA A 347 12.28 11.87 -16.04
C ALA A 347 13.75 11.70 -15.63
N LEU A 348 14.22 10.46 -15.50
CA LEU A 348 15.62 10.16 -15.20
C LEU A 348 16.56 10.66 -16.31
N GLN A 349 16.24 10.37 -17.57
CA GLN A 349 17.03 10.83 -18.73
C GLN A 349 17.08 12.36 -18.80
N THR A 350 15.95 13.03 -18.60
CA THR A 350 15.87 14.49 -18.60
C THR A 350 16.72 15.09 -17.48
N SER A 351 16.75 14.44 -16.31
CA SER A 351 17.56 14.89 -15.17
C SER A 351 19.06 14.78 -15.48
N VAL A 352 19.51 13.65 -16.05
CA VAL A 352 20.91 13.49 -16.51
C VAL A 352 21.28 14.56 -17.55
N LEU A 353 20.41 14.81 -18.54
CA LEU A 353 20.65 15.83 -19.57
C LEU A 353 20.70 17.26 -19.01
N ARG A 354 20.07 17.51 -17.85
CA ARG A 354 20.17 18.78 -17.12
C ARG A 354 21.44 18.91 -16.27
N GLY A 355 22.26 17.86 -16.20
CA GLY A 355 23.48 17.81 -15.39
C GLY A 355 23.27 17.32 -13.95
N VAL A 356 22.10 16.73 -13.63
CA VAL A 356 21.84 16.11 -12.32
C VAL A 356 22.53 14.75 -12.26
N GLU A 357 23.26 14.48 -11.19
CA GLU A 357 23.87 13.18 -10.95
C GLU A 357 22.79 12.13 -10.60
N VAL A 358 22.71 11.03 -11.34
CA VAL A 358 21.73 9.96 -11.10
C VAL A 358 22.44 8.67 -10.74
N THR A 359 22.21 8.17 -9.52
CA THR A 359 22.70 6.88 -9.05
C THR A 359 21.52 5.92 -8.83
N LEU A 360 21.60 4.73 -9.43
CA LEU A 360 20.64 3.65 -9.25
C LEU A 360 21.31 2.50 -8.50
N VAL A 361 20.76 2.13 -7.34
CA VAL A 361 21.21 0.99 -6.55
C VAL A 361 20.20 -0.15 -6.70
N VAL A 362 20.64 -1.27 -7.24
CA VAL A 362 19.81 -2.45 -7.54
C VAL A 362 20.49 -3.71 -7.02
N PRO A 363 19.73 -4.76 -6.65
CA PRO A 363 20.30 -6.05 -6.29
C PRO A 363 21.17 -6.62 -7.42
N LEU A 364 22.24 -7.32 -7.03
CA LEU A 364 23.05 -8.11 -7.96
C LEU A 364 22.17 -9.23 -8.56
N GLN A 365 22.10 -9.29 -9.89
CA GLN A 365 21.26 -10.25 -10.62
C GLN A 365 21.87 -11.65 -10.70
#